data_AF-A0A4S3JG74-F1
#
_entry.id   AF-A0A4S3JG74-F1
#
_cell.length_a   1.000
_cell.length_b   1.000
_cell.length_c   1.000
_cell.angle_alpha   90.00
_cell.angle_beta   90.00
_cell.angle_gamma   90.00
#
_symmetry.space_group_name_H-M   'P 1'
#
loop_
_entity.id
_entity.type
_entity.pdbx_description
1 polymer ?
#
loop_
_entity_poly.entity_id
_entity_poly.type
_entity_poly.pdbx_seq_one_letter_code
_entity_poly.pdbx_strand_id
1 'polypeptide(L)'
;MYLKAHAYGKLSSNATTNDLWSALSKVSNQDINSFMTEAINSRALVSKADTIQGVGQDSFYKINTDLSGFYRTNYPADRLSKLGQSLELLSTEDKIGLIGDAAALAMSGEGSTAALLALLEGFKMEKNYLVWSQIASSVASLRSVFAQNELVATGLKRFALELVSSVTEQFGWEFKPDEDYLTVQLRKLSIGMAGLAGDEKTITEAKRRFKLWANGKDMSAIHTNLRSAVFGIAISEGGRDEYESVKEEYLQTDSVDGKEISLAALGRTTDSELVKDYLDFVFSDKVAIQDVHSGAVSLAANSKVRHLLWEYMKNNWMAVETRLSANNVVFERFVRMGLSKFADYQIASDISSFFQGKDTSAYDRALVIVSDNIHTNARYKERDEKQVLEWLQTRKYV
;
A
#
# COMPACT_ATOMS: atom_id res chain seq x y z
N MET A 1 17.45 -35.24 -6.00
CA MET A 1 16.85 -36.41 -5.32
C MET A 1 15.33 -36.24 -5.36
N TYR A 2 14.62 -37.03 -6.16
CA TYR A 2 13.17 -36.89 -6.37
C TYR A 2 12.44 -37.74 -5.32
N LEU A 3 11.92 -37.12 -4.25
CA LEU A 3 11.13 -37.83 -3.25
C LEU A 3 9.65 -37.50 -3.41
N LYS A 4 8.87 -38.56 -3.65
CA LYS A 4 7.42 -38.58 -3.85
C LYS A 4 6.71 -38.14 -2.57
N ALA A 5 5.89 -37.09 -2.64
CA ALA A 5 5.22 -36.43 -1.52
C ALA A 5 4.10 -37.25 -0.80
N HIS A 6 4.10 -38.58 -0.87
CA HIS A 6 2.93 -39.40 -0.47
C HIS A 6 3.11 -40.28 0.77
N ALA A 7 4.01 -39.92 1.70
CA ALA A 7 4.11 -40.63 2.99
C ALA A 7 3.81 -39.77 4.24
N TYR A 8 3.73 -38.44 4.13
CA TYR A 8 3.53 -37.57 5.30
C TYR A 8 2.10 -37.06 5.50
N GLY A 9 1.16 -37.52 4.68
CA GLY A 9 -0.23 -37.04 4.73
C GLY A 9 -1.09 -37.50 5.91
N LYS A 10 -0.57 -38.18 6.94
CA LYS A 10 -1.41 -38.75 8.01
C LYS A 10 -0.82 -38.90 9.42
N LEU A 11 0.21 -38.14 9.81
CA LEU A 11 0.68 -38.13 11.20
C LEU A 11 0.90 -36.70 11.71
N SER A 12 -0.02 -36.25 12.57
CA SER A 12 0.08 -35.21 13.61
C SER A 12 0.73 -33.86 13.25
N SER A 13 -0.01 -32.81 13.54
CA SER A 13 0.27 -31.36 13.45
C SER A 13 1.47 -30.82 14.26
N ASN A 14 2.54 -31.59 14.50
CA ASN A 14 3.69 -31.19 15.32
C ASN A 14 5.06 -31.35 14.63
N ALA A 15 5.11 -31.70 13.34
CA ALA A 15 6.38 -31.84 12.62
C ALA A 15 6.94 -30.46 12.24
N THR A 16 8.13 -30.14 12.75
CA THR A 16 8.91 -28.95 12.44
C THR A 16 9.86 -29.21 11.26
N THR A 17 10.43 -28.16 10.68
CA THR A 17 11.46 -28.26 9.63
C THR A 17 12.67 -29.10 10.09
N ASN A 18 12.99 -29.06 11.38
CA ASN A 18 14.07 -29.84 11.99
C ASN A 18 13.76 -31.35 12.03
N ASP A 19 12.49 -31.73 12.13
CA ASP A 19 12.07 -33.14 12.05
C ASP A 19 12.26 -33.69 10.64
N LEU A 20 12.01 -32.87 9.62
CA LEU A 20 12.26 -33.20 8.22
C LEU A 20 13.76 -33.33 7.93
N TRP A 21 14.60 -32.39 8.39
CA TRP A 21 16.06 -32.45 8.21
C TRP A 21 16.68 -33.63 8.94
N SER A 22 16.19 -33.95 10.14
CA SER A 22 16.63 -35.11 10.90
C SER A 22 16.24 -36.43 10.22
N ALA A 23 15.03 -36.51 9.65
CA ALA A 23 14.59 -37.68 8.89
C ALA A 23 15.41 -37.85 7.60
N LEU A 24 15.69 -36.76 6.89
CA LEU A 24 16.51 -36.77 5.68
C LEU A 24 17.96 -37.16 5.98
N SER A 25 18.54 -36.64 7.07
CA SER A 25 19.90 -37.01 7.50
C SER A 25 20.03 -38.51 7.76
N LYS A 26 19.01 -39.12 8.38
CA LYS A 26 18.97 -40.57 8.63
C LYS A 26 18.89 -41.39 7.34
N VAL A 27 18.18 -40.91 6.32
CA VAL A 27 18.00 -41.64 5.06
C VAL A 27 19.18 -41.45 4.11
N SER A 28 19.74 -40.24 4.05
CA SER A 28 20.87 -39.92 3.18
C SER A 28 22.22 -40.34 3.76
N ASN A 29 22.28 -40.60 5.07
CA ASN A 29 23.52 -40.80 5.82
C ASN A 29 24.51 -39.64 5.68
N GLN A 30 23.97 -38.44 5.43
CA GLN A 30 24.69 -37.16 5.38
C GLN A 30 24.10 -36.24 6.44
N ASP A 31 24.91 -35.35 7.02
CA ASP A 31 24.42 -34.37 7.99
C ASP A 31 23.68 -33.22 7.29
N ILE A 32 22.42 -33.48 6.93
CA ILE A 32 21.56 -32.51 6.25
C ILE A 32 21.22 -31.35 7.20
N ASN A 33 21.18 -31.58 8.51
CA ASN A 33 21.02 -30.50 9.47
C ASN A 33 22.20 -29.52 9.39
N SER A 34 23.44 -30.00 9.42
CA SER A 34 24.63 -29.15 9.25
C SER A 34 24.57 -28.36 7.94
N PHE A 35 24.26 -29.03 6.82
CA PHE A 35 24.20 -28.40 5.50
C PHE A 35 23.11 -27.32 5.37
N MET A 36 21.94 -27.54 5.99
CA MET A 36 20.84 -26.58 5.96
C MET A 36 20.97 -25.49 7.02
N THR A 37 21.68 -25.75 8.13
CA THR A 37 21.93 -24.78 9.22
C THR A 37 23.10 -23.85 8.89
N GLU A 38 24.08 -24.29 8.09
CA GLU A 38 25.18 -23.45 7.60
C GLU A 38 24.70 -22.20 6.81
N ALA A 39 23.49 -22.22 6.24
CA ALA A 39 22.94 -21.09 5.50
C ALA A 39 22.46 -19.92 6.39
N ILE A 40 22.16 -20.16 7.67
CA ILE A 40 21.64 -19.14 8.60
C ILE A 40 22.61 -19.01 9.78
N ASN A 41 23.45 -17.97 9.74
CA ASN A 41 24.37 -17.67 10.82
C ASN A 41 23.68 -16.85 11.92
N SER A 42 23.32 -17.50 13.03
CA SER A 42 22.73 -16.83 14.19
C SER A 42 23.81 -16.18 15.07
N ARG A 43 23.74 -14.86 15.26
CA ARG A 43 24.68 -14.09 16.07
C ARG A 43 23.96 -12.99 16.84
N ALA A 44 24.26 -12.87 18.14
CA ALA A 44 23.79 -11.76 18.94
C ALA A 44 24.75 -10.56 18.82
N LEU A 45 24.21 -9.38 18.56
CA LEU A 45 24.97 -8.14 18.58
C LEU A 45 24.98 -7.59 20.02
N VAL A 46 26.05 -7.85 20.76
CA VAL A 46 26.20 -7.48 22.19
C VAL A 46 26.91 -6.15 22.42
N SER A 47 27.43 -5.54 21.35
CA SER A 47 28.11 -4.24 21.32
C SER A 47 27.48 -3.35 20.26
N LYS A 48 27.74 -2.03 20.32
CA LYS A 48 27.22 -1.07 19.32
C LYS A 48 27.66 -1.37 17.88
N ALA A 49 28.78 -2.05 17.72
CA ALA A 49 29.33 -2.46 16.43
C ALA A 49 30.00 -3.81 16.56
N ASP A 50 30.02 -4.55 15.45
CA ASP A 50 30.70 -5.82 15.30
C ASP A 50 31.07 -6.01 13.82
N THR A 51 31.99 -6.93 13.53
CA THR A 51 32.42 -7.23 12.16
C THR A 51 32.26 -8.72 11.87
N ILE A 52 31.67 -9.04 10.72
CA ILE A 52 31.55 -10.40 10.20
C ILE A 52 32.64 -10.58 9.15
N GLN A 53 33.60 -11.44 9.42
CA GLN A 53 34.68 -11.77 8.48
C GLN A 53 34.19 -12.74 7.40
N GLY A 54 34.84 -12.76 6.24
CA GLY A 54 34.54 -13.71 5.17
C GLY A 54 33.31 -13.39 4.30
N VAL A 55 32.70 -12.21 4.49
CA VAL A 55 31.63 -11.71 3.61
C VAL A 55 32.25 -10.80 2.55
N GLY A 56 32.47 -11.36 1.35
CA GLY A 56 33.01 -10.62 0.21
C GLY A 56 31.96 -9.71 -0.44
N GLN A 57 32.42 -8.80 -1.31
CA GLN A 57 31.53 -7.88 -2.04
C GLN A 57 30.53 -8.62 -2.94
N ASP A 58 30.87 -9.81 -3.42
CA ASP A 58 30.01 -10.64 -4.28
C ASP A 58 29.34 -11.79 -3.55
N SER A 59 29.61 -11.96 -2.25
CA SER A 59 28.88 -12.92 -1.41
C SER A 59 27.42 -12.49 -1.27
N PHE A 60 26.50 -13.45 -1.35
CA PHE A 60 25.11 -13.21 -0.96
C PHE A 60 25.03 -13.13 0.57
N TYR A 61 24.43 -12.06 1.10
CA TYR A 61 24.07 -11.98 2.50
C TYR A 61 22.82 -11.13 2.68
N LYS A 62 21.97 -11.56 3.62
CA LYS A 62 20.80 -10.88 4.13
C LYS A 62 20.81 -11.04 5.64
N ILE A 63 20.65 -9.94 6.36
CA ILE A 63 20.54 -9.88 7.82
C ILE A 63 19.06 -9.90 8.16
N ASN A 64 18.67 -10.41 9.33
CA ASN A 64 17.27 -10.50 9.75
C ASN A 64 16.44 -11.45 8.88
N THR A 65 16.90 -12.69 8.72
CA THR A 65 16.19 -13.74 7.97
C THR A 65 14.75 -13.85 8.43
N ASP A 66 13.84 -13.94 7.46
CA ASP A 66 12.39 -14.04 7.62
C ASP A 66 11.77 -12.89 8.43
N LEU A 67 12.43 -11.73 8.49
CA LEU A 67 11.97 -10.56 9.25
C LEU A 67 11.69 -10.89 10.73
N SER A 68 12.42 -11.86 11.29
CA SER A 68 12.14 -12.42 12.61
C SER A 68 12.51 -11.49 13.78
N GLY A 69 13.46 -10.60 13.58
CA GLY A 69 13.93 -9.63 14.56
C GLY A 69 13.20 -8.29 14.48
N PHE A 70 12.91 -7.70 15.64
CA PHE A 70 12.29 -6.38 15.76
C PHE A 70 13.33 -5.25 15.56
N TYR A 71 13.88 -5.16 14.35
CA TYR A 71 14.78 -4.11 13.92
C TYR A 71 14.75 -3.98 12.39
N ARG A 72 15.22 -2.84 11.88
CA ARG A 72 15.35 -2.58 10.45
C ARG A 72 16.79 -2.81 9.99
N THR A 73 16.94 -3.28 8.77
CA THR A 73 18.23 -3.53 8.14
C THR A 73 18.53 -2.48 7.07
N ASN A 74 19.60 -1.70 7.29
CA ASN A 74 20.10 -0.75 6.30
C ASN A 74 21.26 -1.37 5.52
N TYR A 75 21.09 -1.47 4.19
CA TYR A 75 22.10 -1.99 3.28
C TYR A 75 22.71 -0.87 2.45
N PRO A 76 24.01 -0.94 2.11
CA PRO A 76 24.58 -0.16 1.02
C PRO A 76 23.74 -0.28 -0.26
N ALA A 77 23.64 0.80 -1.05
CA ALA A 77 22.75 0.86 -2.21
C ALA A 77 23.05 -0.23 -3.26
N ASP A 78 24.34 -0.56 -3.47
CA ASP A 78 24.78 -1.63 -4.36
C ASP A 78 24.32 -3.01 -3.86
N ARG A 79 24.39 -3.25 -2.54
CA ARG A 79 23.88 -4.48 -1.92
C ARG A 79 22.36 -4.59 -2.08
N LEU A 80 21.63 -3.48 -1.85
CA LEU A 80 20.18 -3.47 -1.98
C LEU A 80 19.74 -3.80 -3.42
N SER A 81 20.44 -3.25 -4.41
CA SER A 81 20.20 -3.58 -5.82
C SER A 81 20.50 -5.05 -6.14
N LYS A 82 21.60 -5.61 -5.63
CA LYS A 82 21.92 -7.04 -5.76
C LYS A 82 20.83 -7.94 -5.15
N LEU A 83 20.30 -7.59 -3.97
CA LEU A 83 19.20 -8.34 -3.36
C LEU A 83 17.93 -8.30 -4.22
N GLY A 84 17.63 -7.17 -4.87
CA GLY A 84 16.54 -7.07 -5.84
C GLY A 84 16.72 -7.93 -7.10
N GLN A 85 17.94 -8.39 -7.39
CA GLN A 85 18.26 -9.27 -8.53
C GLN A 85 18.31 -10.75 -8.15
N SER A 86 18.34 -11.08 -6.85
CA SER A 86 18.45 -12.45 -6.32
C SER A 86 17.21 -12.84 -5.49
N LEU A 87 16.02 -12.46 -5.97
CA LEU A 87 14.76 -12.66 -5.25
C LEU A 87 14.41 -14.14 -5.04
N GLU A 88 14.96 -15.04 -5.85
CA GLU A 88 14.83 -16.49 -5.72
C GLU A 88 15.54 -17.07 -4.49
N LEU A 89 16.50 -16.33 -3.93
CA LEU A 89 17.22 -16.68 -2.70
C LEU A 89 16.54 -16.14 -1.43
N LEU A 90 15.44 -15.39 -1.58
CA LEU A 90 14.74 -14.72 -0.48
C LEU A 90 13.38 -15.37 -0.22
N SER A 91 13.04 -15.53 1.06
CA SER A 91 11.69 -15.92 1.48
C SER A 91 10.68 -14.80 1.19
N THR A 92 9.39 -15.10 1.36
CA THR A 92 8.32 -14.09 1.22
C THR A 92 8.49 -12.99 2.27
N GLU A 93 8.81 -13.39 3.48
CA GLU A 93 9.02 -12.55 4.65
C GLU A 93 10.26 -11.66 4.46
N ASP A 94 11.36 -12.21 3.94
CA ASP A 94 12.56 -11.44 3.61
C ASP A 94 12.28 -10.35 2.58
N LYS A 95 11.51 -10.67 1.53
CA LYS A 95 11.11 -9.71 0.51
C LYS A 95 10.26 -8.57 1.07
N ILE A 96 9.25 -8.91 1.88
CA ILE A 96 8.39 -7.93 2.56
C ILE A 96 9.23 -7.03 3.47
N GLY A 97 10.11 -7.64 4.28
CA GLY A 97 11.01 -6.93 5.18
C GLY A 97 11.95 -5.99 4.45
N LEU A 98 12.57 -6.46 3.35
CA LEU A 98 13.50 -5.67 2.56
C LEU A 98 12.85 -4.42 1.96
N ILE A 99 11.65 -4.56 1.39
CA ILE A 99 10.90 -3.42 0.84
C ILE A 99 10.47 -2.47 1.97
N GLY A 100 9.94 -3.02 3.07
CA GLY A 100 9.48 -2.23 4.20
C GLY A 100 10.61 -1.45 4.89
N ASP A 101 11.79 -2.03 5.00
CA ASP A 101 12.99 -1.39 5.53
C ASP A 101 13.51 -0.32 4.58
N ALA A 102 13.68 -0.64 3.30
CA ALA A 102 14.11 0.34 2.29
C ALA A 102 13.18 1.56 2.22
N ALA A 103 11.85 1.36 2.33
CA ALA A 103 10.88 2.43 2.35
C ALA A 103 10.98 3.32 3.60
N ALA A 104 11.12 2.72 4.78
CA ALA A 104 11.26 3.47 6.03
C ALA A 104 12.60 4.20 6.12
N LEU A 105 13.68 3.59 5.64
CA LEU A 105 15.02 4.18 5.60
C LEU A 105 15.08 5.34 4.59
N ALA A 106 14.45 5.18 3.42
CA ALA A 106 14.28 6.29 2.48
C ALA A 106 13.51 7.45 3.12
N MET A 107 12.39 7.21 3.80
CA MET A 107 11.64 8.29 4.46
C MET A 107 12.46 9.00 5.56
N SER A 108 13.13 8.23 6.43
CA SER A 108 13.94 8.77 7.53
C SER A 108 15.23 9.49 7.06
N GLY A 109 15.74 9.17 5.87
CA GLY A 109 16.98 9.72 5.33
C GLY A 109 18.23 8.89 5.62
N GLU A 110 18.06 7.73 6.23
CA GLU A 110 19.10 6.72 6.43
C GLU A 110 19.36 5.90 5.16
N GLY A 111 18.44 5.94 4.21
CA GLY A 111 18.57 5.42 2.85
C GLY A 111 18.12 6.45 1.82
N SER A 112 18.21 6.10 0.53
CA SER A 112 17.76 6.98 -0.56
C SER A 112 16.53 6.42 -1.26
N THR A 113 15.63 7.31 -1.70
CA THR A 113 14.48 6.91 -2.51
C THR A 113 14.90 6.28 -3.84
N ALA A 114 16.01 6.74 -4.43
CA ALA A 114 16.57 6.13 -5.64
C ALA A 114 16.94 4.66 -5.44
N ALA A 115 17.53 4.30 -4.29
CA ALA A 115 17.87 2.92 -3.96
C ALA A 115 16.61 2.06 -3.74
N LEU A 116 15.57 2.61 -3.10
CA LEU A 116 14.26 1.95 -2.98
C LEU A 116 13.63 1.69 -4.35
N LEU A 117 13.61 2.68 -5.24
CA LEU A 117 13.05 2.53 -6.59
C LEU A 117 13.82 1.45 -7.38
N ALA A 118 15.15 1.45 -7.31
CA ALA A 118 15.99 0.43 -7.94
C ALA A 118 15.76 -0.98 -7.37
N LEU A 119 15.51 -1.10 -6.06
CA LEU A 119 15.12 -2.37 -5.44
C LEU A 119 13.79 -2.87 -6.02
N LEU A 120 12.78 -1.98 -6.07
CA LEU A 120 11.44 -2.32 -6.55
C LEU A 120 11.43 -2.75 -8.02
N GLU A 121 12.33 -2.24 -8.86
CA GLU A 121 12.49 -2.70 -10.26
C GLU A 121 12.73 -4.22 -10.38
N GLY A 122 13.36 -4.84 -9.38
CA GLY A 122 13.60 -6.28 -9.34
C GLY A 122 12.33 -7.12 -9.16
N PHE A 123 11.25 -6.54 -8.63
CA PHE A 123 10.04 -7.26 -8.26
C PHE A 123 9.01 -7.40 -9.40
N LYS A 124 9.31 -6.96 -10.63
CA LYS A 124 8.40 -7.05 -11.79
C LYS A 124 7.86 -8.46 -12.08
N MET A 125 8.58 -9.50 -11.66
CA MET A 125 8.21 -10.91 -11.87
C MET A 125 7.65 -11.59 -10.61
N GLU A 126 7.45 -10.84 -9.51
CA GLU A 126 6.90 -11.38 -8.27
C GLU A 126 5.44 -11.83 -8.46
N LYS A 127 5.06 -12.90 -7.76
CA LYS A 127 3.73 -13.53 -7.85
C LYS A 127 3.03 -13.64 -6.50
N ASN A 128 3.70 -13.32 -5.40
CA ASN A 128 3.12 -13.37 -4.08
C ASN A 128 2.36 -12.07 -3.77
N TYR A 129 1.07 -12.19 -3.48
CA TYR A 129 0.20 -11.07 -3.11
C TYR A 129 0.73 -10.26 -1.91
N LEU A 130 1.28 -10.90 -0.88
CA LEU A 130 1.74 -10.21 0.33
C LEU A 130 2.94 -9.30 0.02
N VAL A 131 3.86 -9.76 -0.84
CA VAL A 131 4.97 -8.94 -1.34
C VAL A 131 4.41 -7.77 -2.16
N TRP A 132 3.48 -8.03 -3.08
CA TRP A 132 2.84 -6.99 -3.87
C TRP A 132 2.06 -5.97 -3.04
N SER A 133 1.43 -6.39 -1.95
CA SER A 133 0.76 -5.49 -1.00
C SER A 133 1.75 -4.50 -0.38
N GLN A 134 2.93 -4.99 0.03
CA GLN A 134 4.01 -4.15 0.54
C GLN A 134 4.58 -3.20 -0.54
N ILE A 135 4.75 -3.68 -1.79
CA ILE A 135 5.15 -2.85 -2.94
C ILE A 135 4.12 -1.73 -3.16
N ALA A 136 2.84 -2.09 -3.25
CA ALA A 136 1.75 -1.16 -3.51
C ALA A 136 1.67 -0.06 -2.44
N SER A 137 1.80 -0.45 -1.16
CA SER A 137 1.84 0.49 -0.03
C SER A 137 3.03 1.46 -0.13
N SER A 138 4.22 0.93 -0.43
CA SER A 138 5.44 1.73 -0.56
C SER A 138 5.34 2.73 -1.73
N VAL A 139 4.89 2.26 -2.89
CA VAL A 139 4.67 3.10 -4.08
C VAL A 139 3.59 4.15 -3.83
N ALA A 140 2.49 3.79 -3.17
CA ALA A 140 1.43 4.74 -2.82
C ALA A 140 1.93 5.83 -1.85
N SER A 141 2.80 5.47 -0.90
CA SER A 141 3.45 6.44 0.00
C SER A 141 4.30 7.44 -0.78
N LEU A 142 5.20 6.97 -1.65
CA LEU A 142 6.02 7.82 -2.52
C LEU A 142 5.16 8.76 -3.35
N ARG A 143 4.16 8.21 -4.06
CA ARG A 143 3.24 9.00 -4.90
C ARG A 143 2.46 10.03 -4.09
N SER A 144 2.15 9.76 -2.83
CA SER A 144 1.46 10.69 -1.94
C SER A 144 2.37 11.84 -1.48
N VAL A 145 3.63 11.56 -1.15
CA VAL A 145 4.59 12.58 -0.68
C VAL A 145 5.00 13.52 -1.81
N PHE A 146 5.35 12.98 -2.98
CA PHE A 146 5.87 13.75 -4.12
C PHE A 146 4.78 14.22 -5.10
N ALA A 147 3.51 14.24 -4.67
CA ALA A 147 2.37 14.51 -5.54
C ALA A 147 2.30 15.94 -6.10
N GLN A 148 2.92 16.91 -5.43
CA GLN A 148 2.84 18.34 -5.79
C GLN A 148 3.74 18.69 -6.99
N ASN A 149 4.80 17.94 -7.21
CA ASN A 149 5.66 18.11 -8.38
C ASN A 149 5.11 17.26 -9.53
N GLU A 150 4.50 17.89 -10.52
CA GLU A 150 3.80 17.18 -11.61
C GLU A 150 4.74 16.25 -12.41
N LEU A 151 6.00 16.63 -12.65
CA LEU A 151 6.96 15.77 -13.35
C LEU A 151 7.25 14.51 -12.52
N VAL A 152 7.54 14.67 -11.23
CA VAL A 152 7.77 13.51 -10.34
C VAL A 152 6.52 12.65 -10.22
N ALA A 153 5.35 13.26 -10.07
CA ALA A 153 4.06 12.56 -9.97
C ALA A 153 3.77 11.74 -11.25
N THR A 154 3.98 12.31 -12.43
CA THR A 154 3.85 11.61 -13.72
C THR A 154 4.86 10.47 -13.84
N GLY A 155 6.12 10.70 -13.48
CA GLY A 155 7.16 9.68 -13.54
C GLY A 155 6.90 8.51 -12.60
N LEU A 156 6.51 8.77 -11.34
CA LEU A 156 6.13 7.73 -10.39
C LEU A 156 4.87 6.99 -10.82
N LYS A 157 3.92 7.65 -11.50
CA LYS A 157 2.75 7.01 -12.09
C LYS A 157 3.16 6.01 -13.19
N ARG A 158 4.06 6.40 -14.09
CA ARG A 158 4.60 5.51 -15.15
C ARG A 158 5.45 4.37 -14.60
N PHE A 159 6.29 4.64 -13.60
CA PHE A 159 7.04 3.61 -12.88
C PHE A 159 6.11 2.57 -12.24
N ALA A 160 5.07 3.02 -11.54
CA ALA A 160 4.08 2.13 -10.92
C ALA A 160 3.35 1.27 -11.96
N LEU A 161 3.04 1.85 -13.13
CA LEU A 161 2.44 1.13 -14.25
C LEU A 161 3.39 0.04 -14.76
N GLU A 162 4.62 0.40 -15.13
CA GLU A 162 5.61 -0.56 -15.64
C GLU A 162 5.87 -1.70 -14.65
N LEU A 163 5.90 -1.39 -13.35
CA LEU A 163 6.12 -2.38 -12.31
C LEU A 163 5.02 -3.47 -12.32
N VAL A 164 3.75 -3.07 -12.43
CA VAL A 164 2.59 -3.96 -12.28
C VAL A 164 2.08 -4.56 -13.60
N SER A 165 2.47 -4.02 -14.76
CA SER A 165 1.94 -4.41 -16.08
C SER A 165 1.98 -5.92 -16.34
N SER A 166 3.13 -6.57 -16.09
CA SER A 166 3.32 -8.01 -16.29
C SER A 166 2.30 -8.85 -15.51
N VAL A 167 2.08 -8.50 -14.25
CA VAL A 167 1.15 -9.18 -13.35
C VAL A 167 -0.30 -8.96 -13.81
N THR A 168 -0.66 -7.73 -14.17
CA THR A 168 -1.99 -7.41 -14.67
C THR A 168 -2.31 -8.18 -15.96
N GLU A 169 -1.36 -8.25 -16.90
CA GLU A 169 -1.52 -9.01 -18.15
C GLU A 169 -1.59 -10.52 -17.92
N GLN A 170 -0.77 -11.05 -17.01
CA GLN A 170 -0.73 -12.49 -16.71
C GLN A 170 -2.03 -12.98 -16.10
N PHE A 171 -2.58 -12.25 -15.12
CA PHE A 171 -3.80 -12.67 -14.43
C PHE A 171 -5.03 -12.27 -15.25
N GLY A 172 -5.14 -11.03 -15.72
CA GLY A 172 -6.29 -10.54 -16.48
C GLY A 172 -7.55 -10.39 -15.60
N TRP A 173 -8.73 -10.47 -16.22
CA TRP A 173 -10.01 -10.15 -15.58
C TRP A 173 -10.85 -11.36 -15.14
N GLU A 174 -10.54 -12.54 -15.69
CA GLU A 174 -11.38 -13.73 -15.55
C GLU A 174 -10.94 -14.61 -14.37
N PHE A 175 -11.91 -15.03 -13.57
CA PHE A 175 -11.71 -15.90 -12.42
C PHE A 175 -11.84 -17.36 -12.83
N LYS A 176 -10.97 -18.22 -12.28
CA LYS A 176 -11.04 -19.67 -12.47
C LYS A 176 -11.67 -20.32 -11.23
N PRO A 177 -12.45 -21.41 -11.37
CA PRO A 177 -13.11 -22.07 -10.23
C PRO A 177 -12.16 -22.51 -9.11
N ASP A 178 -10.94 -22.94 -9.47
CA ASP A 178 -9.94 -23.48 -8.54
C ASP A 178 -8.78 -22.50 -8.29
N GLU A 179 -9.01 -21.19 -8.48
CA GLU A 179 -8.00 -20.16 -8.23
C GLU A 179 -7.78 -19.95 -6.73
N ASP A 180 -6.53 -19.97 -6.28
CA ASP A 180 -6.23 -19.77 -4.86
C ASP A 180 -6.53 -18.33 -4.40
N TYR A 181 -6.77 -18.18 -3.10
CA TYR A 181 -7.16 -16.91 -2.51
C TYR A 181 -6.15 -15.78 -2.75
N LEU A 182 -4.84 -16.06 -2.67
CA LEU A 182 -3.81 -15.03 -2.84
C LEU A 182 -3.71 -14.59 -4.30
N THR A 183 -3.89 -15.51 -5.24
CA THR A 183 -4.00 -15.17 -6.66
C THR A 183 -5.19 -14.24 -6.93
N VAL A 184 -6.35 -14.52 -6.33
CA VAL A 184 -7.53 -13.64 -6.40
C VAL A 184 -7.23 -12.24 -5.85
N GLN A 185 -6.54 -12.14 -4.72
CA GLN A 185 -6.16 -10.84 -4.14
C GLN A 185 -5.13 -10.10 -5.02
N LEU A 186 -4.16 -10.82 -5.59
CA LEU A 186 -3.17 -10.23 -6.48
C LEU A 186 -3.82 -9.67 -7.75
N ARG A 187 -4.76 -10.39 -8.36
CA ARG A 187 -5.56 -9.93 -9.50
C ARG A 187 -6.29 -8.62 -9.21
N LYS A 188 -6.98 -8.56 -8.07
CA LYS A 188 -7.68 -7.36 -7.61
C LYS A 188 -6.70 -6.19 -7.45
N LEU A 189 -5.57 -6.43 -6.78
CA LEU A 189 -4.56 -5.41 -6.52
C LEU A 189 -3.91 -4.90 -7.81
N SER A 190 -3.53 -5.79 -8.72
CA SER A 190 -2.83 -5.46 -9.95
C SER A 190 -3.70 -4.64 -10.91
N ILE A 191 -4.96 -5.04 -11.10
CA ILE A 191 -5.95 -4.28 -11.88
C ILE A 191 -6.13 -2.88 -11.27
N GLY A 192 -6.31 -2.78 -9.96
CA GLY A 192 -6.46 -1.51 -9.27
C GLY A 192 -5.23 -0.62 -9.47
N MET A 193 -4.02 -1.15 -9.24
CA MET A 193 -2.77 -0.42 -9.45
C MET A 193 -2.61 0.04 -10.90
N ALA A 194 -2.82 -0.83 -11.89
CA ALA A 194 -2.66 -0.52 -13.31
C ALA A 194 -3.65 0.57 -13.76
N GLY A 195 -4.93 0.42 -13.44
CA GLY A 195 -5.94 1.41 -13.82
C GLY A 195 -5.67 2.79 -13.21
N LEU A 196 -5.33 2.84 -11.92
CA LEU A 196 -4.98 4.09 -11.23
C LEU A 196 -3.59 4.64 -11.60
N ALA A 197 -2.78 3.83 -12.27
CA ALA A 197 -1.53 4.23 -12.90
C ALA A 197 -1.72 4.66 -14.36
N GLY A 198 -2.96 4.68 -14.87
CA GLY A 198 -3.26 5.21 -16.21
C GLY A 198 -3.13 4.17 -17.34
N ASP A 199 -3.23 2.87 -17.04
CA ASP A 199 -3.26 1.86 -18.10
C ASP A 199 -4.57 1.94 -18.90
N GLU A 200 -4.50 2.46 -20.12
CA GLU A 200 -5.67 2.69 -20.98
C GLU A 200 -6.47 1.41 -21.26
N LYS A 201 -5.80 0.26 -21.38
CA LYS A 201 -6.48 -1.03 -21.60
C LYS A 201 -7.30 -1.42 -20.37
N THR A 202 -6.69 -1.33 -19.18
CA THR A 202 -7.37 -1.60 -17.90
C THR A 202 -8.50 -0.61 -17.64
N ILE A 203 -8.30 0.69 -17.90
CA ILE A 203 -9.33 1.72 -17.73
C ILE A 203 -10.52 1.46 -18.66
N THR A 204 -10.25 1.16 -19.94
CA THR A 204 -11.29 0.89 -20.93
C THR A 204 -12.15 -0.31 -20.52
N GLU A 205 -11.51 -1.40 -20.08
CA GLU A 205 -12.22 -2.60 -19.64
C GLU A 205 -12.97 -2.39 -18.32
N ALA A 206 -12.40 -1.66 -17.36
CA ALA A 206 -13.07 -1.27 -16.13
C ALA A 206 -14.34 -0.46 -16.42
N LYS A 207 -14.25 0.56 -17.28
CA LYS A 207 -15.40 1.38 -17.70
C LYS A 207 -16.46 0.56 -18.43
N ARG A 208 -16.06 -0.38 -19.30
CA ARG A 208 -16.99 -1.30 -19.98
C ARG A 208 -17.78 -2.15 -18.99
N ARG A 209 -17.10 -2.79 -18.03
CA ARG A 209 -17.74 -3.61 -16.98
C ARG A 209 -18.61 -2.77 -16.06
N PHE A 210 -18.13 -1.61 -15.65
CA PHE A 210 -18.88 -0.65 -14.85
C PHE A 210 -20.19 -0.27 -15.53
N LYS A 211 -20.15 0.11 -16.81
CA LYS A 211 -21.34 0.50 -17.56
C LYS A 211 -22.37 -0.63 -17.67
N LEU A 212 -21.94 -1.87 -17.85
CA LEU A 212 -22.84 -3.05 -17.91
C LEU A 212 -23.52 -3.33 -16.57
N TRP A 213 -22.78 -3.15 -15.47
CA TRP A 213 -23.32 -3.29 -14.12
C TRP A 213 -24.27 -2.13 -13.78
N ALA A 214 -23.85 -0.88 -14.00
CA ALA A 214 -24.59 0.32 -13.60
C ALA A 214 -25.93 0.49 -14.32
N ASN A 215 -26.06 0.02 -15.56
CA ASN A 215 -27.33 0.05 -16.29
C ASN A 215 -28.19 -1.21 -16.11
N GLY A 216 -27.78 -2.12 -15.22
CA GLY A 216 -28.50 -3.36 -14.93
C GLY A 216 -28.54 -4.38 -16.08
N LYS A 217 -27.80 -4.18 -17.18
CA LYS A 217 -27.76 -5.14 -18.30
C LYS A 217 -27.05 -6.44 -17.90
N ASP A 218 -26.03 -6.34 -17.06
CA ASP A 218 -25.30 -7.49 -16.54
C ASP A 218 -24.69 -7.19 -15.17
N MET A 219 -25.38 -7.60 -14.11
CA MET A 219 -24.89 -7.46 -12.73
C MET A 219 -23.64 -8.32 -12.45
N SER A 220 -23.39 -9.36 -13.26
CA SER A 220 -22.23 -10.24 -13.13
C SER A 220 -20.98 -9.70 -13.86
N ALA A 221 -21.12 -8.62 -14.64
CA ALA A 221 -20.02 -7.98 -15.36
C ALA A 221 -18.87 -7.56 -14.44
N ILE A 222 -19.19 -7.26 -13.17
CA ILE A 222 -18.20 -7.00 -12.11
C ILE A 222 -18.26 -8.13 -11.08
N HIS A 223 -17.23 -8.99 -11.10
CA HIS A 223 -17.04 -9.95 -10.03
C HIS A 223 -16.90 -9.23 -8.68
N THR A 224 -17.44 -9.79 -7.59
CA THR A 224 -17.43 -9.21 -6.24
C THR A 224 -16.03 -8.75 -5.80
N ASN A 225 -15.03 -9.62 -5.98
CA ASN A 225 -13.61 -9.30 -5.71
C ASN A 225 -13.03 -8.13 -6.53
N LEU A 226 -13.62 -7.77 -7.69
CA LEU A 226 -13.15 -6.65 -8.51
C LEU A 226 -13.91 -5.34 -8.26
N ARG A 227 -14.98 -5.33 -7.46
CA ARG A 227 -15.79 -4.12 -7.22
C ARG A 227 -14.94 -2.91 -6.81
N SER A 228 -14.08 -3.09 -5.81
CA SER A 228 -13.19 -2.00 -5.35
C SER A 228 -12.26 -1.45 -6.44
N ALA A 229 -11.73 -2.30 -7.33
CA ALA A 229 -10.87 -1.85 -8.42
C ALA A 229 -11.70 -1.15 -9.50
N VAL A 230 -12.80 -1.77 -9.95
CA VAL A 230 -13.65 -1.24 -11.02
C VAL A 230 -14.32 0.06 -10.61
N PHE A 231 -14.95 0.12 -9.42
CA PHE A 231 -15.56 1.35 -8.93
C PHE A 231 -14.51 2.44 -8.74
N GLY A 232 -13.35 2.09 -8.15
CA GLY A 232 -12.30 3.06 -7.94
C GLY A 232 -11.74 3.66 -9.24
N ILE A 233 -11.60 2.85 -10.29
CA ILE A 233 -11.19 3.31 -11.62
C ILE A 233 -12.30 4.14 -12.27
N ALA A 234 -13.55 3.65 -12.24
CA ALA A 234 -14.70 4.33 -12.83
C ALA A 234 -14.92 5.73 -12.24
N ILE A 235 -14.80 5.89 -10.92
CA ILE A 235 -14.91 7.21 -10.26
C ILE A 235 -13.68 8.09 -10.56
N SER A 236 -12.47 7.53 -10.56
CA SER A 236 -11.25 8.30 -10.82
C SER A 236 -11.20 8.86 -12.25
N GLU A 237 -11.77 8.13 -13.21
CA GLU A 237 -11.71 8.43 -14.65
C GLU A 237 -13.07 8.87 -15.24
N GLY A 238 -14.12 8.94 -14.42
CA GLY A 238 -15.49 9.24 -14.81
C GLY A 238 -15.97 10.57 -14.27
N GLY A 239 -17.29 10.75 -14.24
CA GLY A 239 -17.93 11.99 -13.80
C GLY A 239 -19.15 11.73 -12.91
N ARG A 240 -20.12 12.63 -13.01
CA ARG A 240 -21.37 12.61 -12.23
C ARG A 240 -22.11 11.27 -12.33
N ASP A 241 -22.21 10.68 -13.53
CA ASP A 241 -23.00 9.47 -13.77
C ASP A 241 -22.41 8.24 -13.06
N GLU A 242 -21.09 8.03 -13.15
CA GLU A 242 -20.42 6.95 -12.41
C GLU A 242 -20.50 7.18 -10.90
N TYR A 243 -20.32 8.43 -10.47
CA TYR A 243 -20.43 8.82 -9.07
C TYR A 243 -21.80 8.50 -8.48
N GLU A 244 -22.88 8.92 -9.14
CA GLU A 244 -24.24 8.66 -8.65
C GLU A 244 -24.57 7.16 -8.65
N SER A 245 -24.08 6.40 -9.64
CA SER A 245 -24.26 4.94 -9.66
C SER A 245 -23.62 4.25 -8.45
N VAL A 246 -22.42 4.67 -8.04
CA VAL A 246 -21.75 4.11 -6.85
C VAL A 246 -22.38 4.61 -5.55
N LYS A 247 -22.84 5.86 -5.51
CA LYS A 247 -23.58 6.42 -4.37
C LYS A 247 -24.90 5.69 -4.16
N GLU A 248 -25.61 5.35 -5.24
CA GLU A 248 -26.83 4.54 -5.18
C GLU A 248 -26.54 3.12 -4.67
N GLU A 249 -25.47 2.45 -5.14
CA GLU A 249 -25.06 1.15 -4.59
C GLU A 249 -24.81 1.22 -3.08
N TYR A 250 -24.18 2.29 -2.56
CA TYR A 250 -24.03 2.46 -1.10
C TYR A 250 -25.38 2.49 -0.38
N LEU A 251 -26.37 3.20 -0.95
CA LEU A 251 -27.68 3.39 -0.35
C LEU A 251 -28.52 2.10 -0.37
N GLN A 252 -28.35 1.28 -1.40
CA GLN A 252 -29.13 0.07 -1.60
C GLN A 252 -28.50 -1.19 -1.01
N THR A 253 -27.17 -1.23 -0.87
CA THR A 253 -26.47 -2.45 -0.45
C THR A 253 -26.59 -2.71 1.05
N ASP A 254 -26.93 -3.95 1.41
CA ASP A 254 -26.88 -4.44 2.79
C ASP A 254 -25.50 -5.00 3.17
N SER A 255 -24.59 -5.11 2.20
CA SER A 255 -23.24 -5.61 2.42
C SER A 255 -22.36 -4.55 3.11
N VAL A 256 -21.79 -4.90 4.27
CA VAL A 256 -20.82 -4.04 4.98
C VAL A 256 -19.64 -3.72 4.07
N ASP A 257 -19.02 -4.74 3.48
CA ASP A 257 -17.93 -4.56 2.51
C ASP A 257 -18.38 -3.73 1.30
N GLY A 258 -19.62 -3.90 0.84
CA GLY A 258 -20.20 -3.09 -0.24
C GLY A 258 -20.20 -1.59 0.10
N LYS A 259 -20.63 -1.24 1.32
CA LYS A 259 -20.62 0.16 1.80
C LYS A 259 -19.21 0.73 1.90
N GLU A 260 -18.27 -0.03 2.46
CA GLU A 260 -16.87 0.41 2.56
C GLU A 260 -16.23 0.61 1.19
N ILE A 261 -16.47 -0.32 0.26
CA ILE A 261 -16.00 -0.23 -1.13
C ILE A 261 -16.56 1.01 -1.82
N SER A 262 -17.86 1.28 -1.68
CA SER A 262 -18.48 2.46 -2.29
C SER A 262 -17.94 3.76 -1.70
N LEU A 263 -17.81 3.87 -0.37
CA LEU A 263 -17.19 5.05 0.25
C LEU A 263 -15.75 5.26 -0.24
N ALA A 264 -14.94 4.21 -0.25
CA ALA A 264 -13.56 4.30 -0.71
C ALA A 264 -13.46 4.69 -2.20
N ALA A 265 -14.40 4.23 -3.03
CA ALA A 265 -14.44 4.57 -4.45
C ALA A 265 -14.87 6.02 -4.69
N LEU A 266 -15.93 6.50 -4.02
CA LEU A 266 -16.43 7.87 -4.18
C LEU A 266 -15.37 8.93 -3.88
N GLY A 267 -14.51 8.70 -2.88
CA GLY A 267 -13.39 9.60 -2.54
C GLY A 267 -12.26 9.68 -3.59
N ARG A 268 -12.33 8.90 -4.68
CA ARG A 268 -11.37 8.95 -5.79
C ARG A 268 -11.71 9.99 -6.86
N THR A 269 -12.87 10.64 -6.76
CA THR A 269 -13.22 11.71 -7.67
C THR A 269 -12.18 12.84 -7.61
N THR A 270 -11.96 13.50 -8.75
CA THR A 270 -11.09 14.69 -8.85
C THR A 270 -11.89 15.97 -9.07
N ASP A 271 -13.21 15.86 -9.22
CA ASP A 271 -14.13 16.98 -9.38
C ASP A 271 -14.47 17.59 -8.01
N SER A 272 -14.19 18.88 -7.85
CA SER A 272 -14.39 19.59 -6.58
C SER A 272 -15.85 19.66 -6.12
N GLU A 273 -16.81 19.72 -7.06
CA GLU A 273 -18.24 19.73 -6.71
C GLU A 273 -18.66 18.35 -6.20
N LEU A 274 -18.15 17.27 -6.82
CA LEU A 274 -18.38 15.90 -6.35
C LEU A 274 -17.72 15.64 -4.99
N VAL A 275 -16.55 16.23 -4.73
CA VAL A 275 -15.91 16.14 -3.39
C VAL A 275 -16.79 16.80 -2.32
N LYS A 276 -17.40 17.95 -2.64
CA LYS A 276 -18.33 18.61 -1.72
C LYS A 276 -19.56 17.74 -1.48
N ASP A 277 -20.21 17.24 -2.53
CA ASP A 277 -21.35 16.32 -2.40
C ASP A 277 -20.98 15.07 -1.60
N TYR A 278 -19.77 14.54 -1.79
CA TYR A 278 -19.28 13.38 -1.05
C TYR A 278 -19.15 13.67 0.44
N LEU A 279 -18.60 14.82 0.81
CA LEU A 279 -18.47 15.23 2.21
C LEU A 279 -19.84 15.49 2.86
N ASP A 280 -20.74 16.19 2.16
CA ASP A 280 -22.11 16.41 2.61
C ASP A 280 -22.85 15.06 2.81
N PHE A 281 -22.61 14.10 1.91
CA PHE A 281 -23.14 12.75 2.03
C PHE A 281 -22.54 11.98 3.23
N VAL A 282 -21.22 12.00 3.39
CA VAL A 282 -20.50 11.34 4.50
C VAL A 282 -20.95 11.88 5.87
N PHE A 283 -21.27 13.17 5.96
CA PHE A 283 -21.75 13.78 7.20
C PHE A 283 -23.28 13.76 7.37
N SER A 284 -24.03 13.22 6.41
CA SER A 284 -25.48 13.05 6.51
C SER A 284 -25.90 11.93 7.49
N ASP A 285 -27.20 11.79 7.69
CA ASP A 285 -27.81 10.69 8.45
C ASP A 285 -27.76 9.34 7.71
N LYS A 286 -27.47 9.36 6.41
CA LYS A 286 -27.37 8.16 5.56
C LYS A 286 -26.11 7.34 5.82
N VAL A 287 -25.04 7.98 6.32
CA VAL A 287 -23.78 7.32 6.66
C VAL A 287 -23.69 7.13 8.17
N ALA A 288 -23.48 5.87 8.57
CA ALA A 288 -23.33 5.53 9.98
C ALA A 288 -22.11 6.25 10.57
N ILE A 289 -22.23 6.74 11.81
CA ILE A 289 -21.14 7.51 12.45
C ILE A 289 -19.81 6.75 12.43
N GLN A 290 -19.87 5.42 12.63
CA GLN A 290 -18.69 4.55 12.63
C GLN A 290 -17.96 4.52 11.29
N ASP A 291 -18.60 4.88 10.18
CA ASP A 291 -18.03 4.84 8.82
C ASP A 291 -17.56 6.21 8.33
N VAL A 292 -17.85 7.29 9.06
CA VAL A 292 -17.52 8.68 8.66
C VAL A 292 -16.00 8.83 8.45
N HIS A 293 -15.19 8.18 9.27
CA HIS A 293 -13.73 8.20 9.13
C HIS A 293 -13.25 7.56 7.82
N SER A 294 -13.96 6.58 7.25
CA SER A 294 -13.63 5.98 5.95
C SER A 294 -13.69 7.01 4.82
N GLY A 295 -14.59 7.99 4.92
CA GLY A 295 -14.68 9.10 3.97
C GLY A 295 -13.52 10.08 4.06
N ALA A 296 -13.04 10.37 5.27
CA ALA A 296 -11.81 11.15 5.44
C ALA A 296 -10.59 10.40 4.90
N VAL A 297 -10.50 9.10 5.16
CA VAL A 297 -9.37 8.26 4.71
C VAL A 297 -9.26 8.24 3.18
N SER A 298 -10.39 8.09 2.48
CA SER A 298 -10.43 8.03 1.01
C SER A 298 -9.96 9.35 0.39
N LEU A 299 -10.49 10.50 0.84
CA LEU A 299 -10.06 11.82 0.37
C LEU A 299 -8.63 12.15 0.77
N ALA A 300 -8.21 11.81 1.98
CA ALA A 300 -6.83 11.99 2.41
C ALA A 300 -5.87 11.21 1.51
N ALA A 301 -6.24 10.03 1.01
CA ALA A 301 -5.42 9.29 0.07
C ALA A 301 -5.33 9.95 -1.32
N ASN A 302 -6.32 10.76 -1.71
CA ASN A 302 -6.39 11.43 -3.00
C ASN A 302 -5.61 12.76 -3.00
N SER A 303 -4.37 12.74 -3.49
CA SER A 303 -3.48 13.92 -3.45
C SER A 303 -3.98 15.12 -4.25
N LYS A 304 -4.81 14.91 -5.28
CA LYS A 304 -5.35 16.01 -6.10
C LYS A 304 -6.43 16.81 -5.37
N VAL A 305 -7.17 16.21 -4.43
CA VAL A 305 -8.31 16.87 -3.77
C VAL A 305 -8.28 16.83 -2.24
N ARG A 306 -7.30 16.19 -1.58
CA ARG A 306 -7.24 16.13 -0.11
C ARG A 306 -7.29 17.49 0.60
N HIS A 307 -6.83 18.55 -0.06
CA HIS A 307 -6.92 19.91 0.47
C HIS A 307 -8.38 20.34 0.66
N LEU A 308 -9.32 19.87 -0.18
CA LEU A 308 -10.75 20.15 -0.05
C LEU A 308 -11.37 19.52 1.20
N LEU A 309 -10.86 18.37 1.67
CA LEU A 309 -11.26 17.82 2.97
C LEU A 309 -10.90 18.79 4.09
N TRP A 310 -9.69 19.36 4.06
CA TRP A 310 -9.26 20.32 5.07
C TRP A 310 -10.07 21.62 5.01
N GLU A 311 -10.31 22.15 3.81
CA GLU A 311 -11.16 23.33 3.63
C GLU A 311 -12.60 23.08 4.12
N TYR A 312 -13.16 21.90 3.86
CA TYR A 312 -14.48 21.53 4.37
C TYR A 312 -14.50 21.48 5.91
N MET A 313 -13.48 20.89 6.54
CA MET A 313 -13.36 20.86 7.99
C MET A 313 -13.31 22.26 8.59
N LYS A 314 -12.52 23.17 8.01
CA LYS A 314 -12.44 24.57 8.48
C LYS A 314 -13.79 25.27 8.38
N ASN A 315 -14.47 25.13 7.23
CA ASN A 315 -15.72 25.83 6.96
C ASN A 315 -16.93 25.26 7.71
N ASN A 316 -16.91 23.98 8.09
CA ASN A 316 -18.05 23.27 8.68
C ASN A 316 -17.74 22.68 10.06
N TRP A 317 -16.71 23.18 10.75
CA TRP A 317 -16.18 22.55 11.96
C TRP A 317 -17.23 22.27 13.03
N MET A 318 -18.14 23.20 13.28
CA MET A 318 -19.20 23.02 14.27
C MET A 318 -20.08 21.80 13.96
N ALA A 319 -20.42 21.58 12.69
CA ALA A 319 -21.20 20.41 12.28
C ALA A 319 -20.38 19.12 12.38
N VAL A 320 -19.11 19.16 11.95
CA VAL A 320 -18.16 18.04 12.05
C VAL A 320 -17.99 17.60 13.51
N GLU A 321 -17.70 18.54 14.39
CA GLU A 321 -17.51 18.33 15.83
C GLU A 321 -18.78 17.82 16.51
N THR A 322 -19.94 18.43 16.20
CA THR A 322 -21.23 17.97 16.74
C THR A 322 -21.52 16.53 16.34
N ARG A 323 -21.26 16.16 15.08
CA ARG A 323 -21.52 14.80 14.59
C ARG A 323 -20.56 13.78 15.20
N LEU A 324 -19.27 14.11 15.28
CA LEU A 324 -18.23 13.16 15.69
C LEU A 324 -18.06 13.05 17.21
N SER A 325 -18.43 14.06 17.99
CA SER A 325 -18.33 14.03 19.46
C SER A 325 -19.22 12.95 20.11
N ALA A 326 -20.21 12.41 19.38
CA ALA A 326 -20.96 11.23 19.81
C ALA A 326 -20.10 9.94 19.87
N ASN A 327 -18.93 9.91 19.23
CA ASN A 327 -17.98 8.81 19.30
C ASN A 327 -16.52 9.31 19.18
N ASN A 328 -15.88 9.54 20.32
CA ASN A 328 -14.50 10.04 20.38
C ASN A 328 -13.47 9.16 19.66
N VAL A 329 -13.70 7.84 19.56
CA VAL A 329 -12.79 6.94 18.82
C VAL A 329 -12.84 7.23 17.32
N VAL A 330 -14.04 7.46 16.78
CA VAL A 330 -14.21 7.83 15.38
C VAL A 330 -13.68 9.25 15.16
N PHE A 331 -13.93 10.17 16.09
CA PHE A 331 -13.45 11.54 15.99
C PHE A 331 -11.91 11.59 15.89
N GLU A 332 -11.23 10.91 16.80
CA GLU A 332 -9.77 10.76 16.77
C GLU A 332 -9.27 10.19 15.44
N ARG A 333 -9.89 9.10 14.96
CA ARG A 333 -9.53 8.49 13.67
C ARG A 333 -9.77 9.41 12.48
N PHE A 334 -10.88 10.13 12.47
CA PHE A 334 -11.23 11.08 11.41
C PHE A 334 -10.16 12.17 11.29
N VAL A 335 -9.81 12.81 12.42
CA VAL A 335 -8.76 13.84 12.46
C VAL A 335 -7.41 13.25 12.07
N ARG A 336 -7.00 12.14 12.71
CA ARG A 336 -5.68 11.52 12.47
C ARG A 336 -5.52 11.10 11.02
N MET A 337 -6.46 10.33 10.49
CA MET A 337 -6.32 9.72 9.17
C MET A 337 -6.67 10.69 8.04
N GLY A 338 -7.56 11.65 8.29
CA GLY A 338 -7.94 12.69 7.33
C GLY A 338 -6.81 13.69 7.04
N LEU A 339 -6.02 14.04 8.05
CA LEU A 339 -5.04 15.12 7.94
C LEU A 339 -3.57 14.66 7.85
N SER A 340 -3.24 13.38 8.11
CA SER A 340 -1.84 12.93 8.19
C SER A 340 -1.06 12.92 6.88
N LYS A 341 -1.70 13.02 5.71
CA LYS A 341 -1.04 12.75 4.42
C LYS A 341 -0.45 13.99 3.74
N PHE A 342 -0.58 15.20 4.30
CA PHE A 342 0.08 16.38 3.71
C PHE A 342 1.60 16.28 3.81
N ALA A 343 2.29 17.01 2.93
CA ALA A 343 3.75 17.10 2.85
C ALA A 343 4.17 18.57 2.76
N ASP A 344 3.59 19.43 3.60
CA ASP A 344 3.69 20.89 3.52
C ASP A 344 3.69 21.52 4.91
N TYR A 345 4.77 22.24 5.25
CA TYR A 345 4.93 22.89 6.55
C TYR A 345 3.88 24.00 6.80
N GLN A 346 3.41 24.67 5.75
CA GLN A 346 2.40 25.71 5.89
C GLN A 346 1.05 25.11 6.25
N ILE A 347 0.71 23.95 5.68
CA ILE A 347 -0.52 23.22 6.04
C ILE A 347 -0.44 22.72 7.48
N ALA A 348 0.72 22.23 7.94
CA ALA A 348 0.90 21.85 9.35
C ALA A 348 0.66 23.04 10.29
N SER A 349 1.17 24.21 9.92
CA SER A 349 1.00 25.46 10.69
C SER A 349 -0.46 25.94 10.68
N ASP A 350 -1.15 25.84 9.55
CA ASP A 350 -2.58 26.18 9.41
C ASP A 350 -3.45 25.26 10.29
N ILE A 351 -3.20 23.94 10.26
CA ILE A 351 -3.90 22.97 11.12
C ILE A 351 -3.66 23.30 12.60
N SER A 352 -2.41 23.52 13.01
CA SER A 352 -2.08 23.87 14.40
C SER A 352 -2.78 25.15 14.84
N SER A 353 -2.81 26.17 13.99
CA SER A 353 -3.44 27.46 14.28
C SER A 353 -4.96 27.31 14.38
N PHE A 354 -5.56 26.51 13.50
CA PHE A 354 -6.99 26.26 13.51
C PHE A 354 -7.45 25.60 14.80
N PHE A 355 -6.70 24.64 15.35
CA PHE A 355 -7.06 23.95 16.59
C PHE A 355 -6.66 24.70 17.86
N GLN A 356 -5.91 25.80 17.75
CA GLN A 356 -5.52 26.61 18.90
C GLN A 356 -6.76 27.16 19.62
N GLY A 357 -6.82 26.92 20.94
CA GLY A 357 -7.90 27.39 21.80
C GLY A 357 -9.22 26.60 21.71
N LYS A 358 -9.27 25.52 20.92
CA LYS A 358 -10.41 24.59 20.90
C LYS A 358 -10.24 23.50 21.98
N ASP A 359 -11.34 22.88 22.39
CA ASP A 359 -11.26 21.66 23.21
C ASP A 359 -10.91 20.47 22.32
N THR A 360 -9.67 20.00 22.44
CA THR A 360 -9.14 18.89 21.67
C THR A 360 -9.04 17.61 22.49
N SER A 361 -9.63 17.53 23.69
CA SER A 361 -9.43 16.41 24.62
C SER A 361 -9.77 15.03 24.02
N ALA A 362 -10.65 14.98 23.01
CA ALA A 362 -11.01 13.76 22.31
C ALA A 362 -10.00 13.32 21.22
N TYR A 363 -9.10 14.19 20.76
CA TYR A 363 -8.23 13.96 19.59
C TYR A 363 -6.88 14.71 19.66
N ASP A 364 -6.42 15.10 20.85
CA ASP A 364 -5.15 15.82 21.07
C ASP A 364 -3.94 15.02 20.57
N ARG A 365 -3.91 13.72 20.84
CA ARG A 365 -2.87 12.80 20.36
C ARG A 365 -2.90 12.67 18.83
N ALA A 366 -4.08 12.73 18.22
CA ALA A 366 -4.20 12.73 16.76
C ALA A 366 -3.53 13.97 16.15
N LEU A 367 -3.69 15.15 16.76
CA LEU A 367 -3.05 16.39 16.28
C LEU A 367 -1.52 16.31 16.35
N VAL A 368 -0.96 15.72 17.41
CA VAL A 368 0.49 15.47 17.51
C VAL A 368 0.96 14.56 16.37
N ILE A 369 0.27 13.42 16.15
CA ILE A 369 0.60 12.48 15.08
C ILE A 369 0.47 13.12 13.69
N VAL A 370 -0.59 13.91 13.46
CA VAL A 370 -0.80 14.65 12.22
C VAL A 370 0.35 15.60 11.98
N SER A 371 0.73 16.40 12.98
CA SER A 371 1.88 17.31 12.87
C SER A 371 3.17 16.54 12.54
N ASP A 372 3.50 15.49 13.28
CA ASP A 372 4.71 14.70 13.07
C ASP A 372 4.76 14.09 11.67
N ASN A 373 3.64 13.55 11.18
CA ASN A 373 3.53 12.98 9.84
C ASN A 373 3.72 14.05 8.76
N ILE A 374 3.07 15.21 8.88
CA ILE A 374 3.19 16.27 7.86
C ILE A 374 4.63 16.80 7.81
N HIS A 375 5.26 17.04 8.96
CA HIS A 375 6.66 17.47 9.02
C HIS A 375 7.62 16.42 8.46
N THR A 376 7.38 15.14 8.77
CA THR A 376 8.18 14.02 8.22
C THR A 376 8.06 13.96 6.70
N ASN A 377 6.84 14.04 6.17
CA ASN A 377 6.59 14.04 4.73
C ASN A 377 7.18 15.28 4.04
N ALA A 378 7.05 16.46 4.64
CA ALA A 378 7.60 17.70 4.10
C ALA A 378 9.12 17.67 4.03
N ARG A 379 9.79 17.21 5.10
CA ARG A 379 11.25 17.02 5.14
C ARG A 379 11.70 15.98 4.13
N TYR A 380 10.96 14.87 4.03
CA TYR A 380 11.26 13.82 3.07
C TYR A 380 11.17 14.35 1.62
N LYS A 381 10.10 15.08 1.31
CA LYS A 381 9.91 15.74 0.01
C LYS A 381 11.06 16.69 -0.30
N GLU A 382 11.36 17.63 0.60
CA GLU A 382 12.42 18.63 0.44
C GLU A 382 13.79 18.01 0.17
N ARG A 383 14.10 16.89 0.84
CA ARG A 383 15.40 16.20 0.72
C ARG A 383 15.52 15.38 -0.56
N ASP A 384 14.49 14.63 -0.93
CA ASP A 384 14.61 13.58 -1.96
C ASP A 384 14.00 13.95 -3.32
N GLU A 385 13.11 14.94 -3.42
CA GLU A 385 12.34 15.19 -4.65
C GLU A 385 13.24 15.40 -5.89
N LYS A 386 14.33 16.15 -5.73
CA LYS A 386 15.32 16.36 -6.80
C LYS A 386 15.98 15.05 -7.25
N GLN A 387 16.44 14.23 -6.29
CA GLN A 387 17.07 12.95 -6.60
C GLN A 387 16.09 11.97 -7.25
N VAL A 388 14.83 11.97 -6.81
CA VAL A 388 13.76 11.18 -7.42
C VAL A 388 13.52 11.62 -8.86
N LEU A 389 13.46 12.92 -9.12
CA LEU A 389 13.31 13.44 -10.48
C LEU A 389 14.46 13.01 -11.39
N GLU A 390 15.71 13.15 -10.94
CA GLU A 390 16.90 12.74 -11.70
C GLU A 390 16.89 11.23 -12.00
N TRP A 391 16.49 10.40 -11.03
CA TRP A 391 16.35 8.96 -11.21
C TRP A 391 15.29 8.62 -12.26
N LEU A 392 14.12 9.28 -12.20
CA LEU A 392 13.02 9.09 -13.14
C LEU A 392 13.41 9.51 -14.57
N GLN A 393 14.12 10.64 -14.73
CA GLN A 393 14.62 11.11 -16.02
C GLN A 393 15.65 10.14 -16.61
N THR A 394 16.58 9.65 -15.80
CA THR A 394 17.62 8.70 -16.23
C THR A 394 16.99 7.39 -16.74
N ARG A 395 15.88 6.96 -16.12
CA ARG A 395 15.11 5.78 -16.53
C ARG A 395 14.03 6.06 -17.57
N LYS A 396 13.92 7.30 -18.07
CA LYS A 396 12.96 7.73 -19.10
C LYS A 396 11.50 7.59 -18.69
N TYR A 397 11.21 7.70 -17.39
CA TYR A 397 9.84 7.80 -16.90
C TYR A 397 9.26 9.21 -17.11
N VAL A 398 10.08 10.25 -17.22
CA VAL A 398 9.69 11.62 -17.60
C VAL A 398 10.65 12.25 -18.58
#